data_AF-A0A2E8D5Z5-F1
#
_entry.id   AF-A0A2E8D5Z5-F1
#
_cell.length_a   1.000
_cell.length_b   1.000
_cell.length_c   1.000
_cell.angle_alpha   90.00
_cell.angle_beta   90.00
_cell.angle_gamma   90.00
#
_symmetry.space_group_name_H-M   'P 1'
#
loop_
_entity.id
_entity.type
_entity.pdbx_description
1 polymer ?
#
loop_
_entity_poly.entity_id
_entity_poly.type
_entity_poly.pdbx_seq_one_letter_code
_entity_poly.pdbx_strand_id
1 'polypeptide(L)'
;MQIRTTLSLASIIAAFLSADATRSFAANTKSQPNVLFIAIDDLRPELGCYGETAIHSPNIDKLASTGVVFERAYCQLAVCNPSRVSIMTGLRPDSTKVWDLATRFRHTIPDAVTLPQQFMKYGYHEVSFGKIFHNPWPDNESWSEPHAWPKKSSLWSDAAKKRHARVREKMRADGRSESQVKRMRAEATEIVDTPDHEHIE
;
A
#
# COMPACT_ATOMS: atom_id res chain seq x y z
N MET A 1 -80.03 19.91 -29.69
CA MET A 1 -79.10 18.79 -29.47
C MET A 1 -77.86 19.00 -30.30
N GLN A 2 -76.82 19.61 -29.73
CA GLN A 2 -75.39 19.33 -29.96
C GLN A 2 -74.58 20.29 -29.08
N ILE A 3 -73.49 19.75 -28.52
CA ILE A 3 -72.81 20.17 -27.31
C ILE A 3 -71.50 20.88 -27.68
N ARG A 4 -71.38 22.12 -27.18
CA ARG A 4 -70.24 22.79 -26.51
C ARG A 4 -68.82 22.76 -27.11
N THR A 5 -68.36 23.99 -27.39
CA THR A 5 -67.12 24.67 -26.97
C THR A 5 -65.76 24.03 -27.27
N THR A 6 -65.00 24.69 -28.13
CA THR A 6 -63.55 24.58 -28.27
C THR A 6 -62.84 25.39 -27.18
N LEU A 7 -62.19 24.73 -26.22
CA LEU A 7 -61.21 25.38 -25.35
C LEU A 7 -59.86 25.46 -26.09
N SER A 8 -59.37 26.69 -26.28
CA SER A 8 -58.02 26.97 -26.73
C SER A 8 -57.03 26.62 -25.61
N LEU A 9 -56.08 25.72 -25.91
CA LEU A 9 -55.01 25.32 -24.99
C LEU A 9 -54.02 26.48 -24.83
N ALA A 10 -54.04 27.08 -23.64
CA ALA A 10 -52.98 27.95 -23.16
C ALA A 10 -51.64 27.18 -23.15
N SER A 11 -50.72 27.55 -24.04
CA SER A 11 -49.31 27.21 -23.88
C SER A 11 -48.66 28.32 -23.07
N ILE A 12 -48.58 28.06 -21.76
CA ILE A 12 -47.84 28.84 -20.78
C ILE A 12 -46.35 28.76 -21.15
N ILE A 13 -45.90 29.73 -21.97
CA ILE A 13 -44.49 30.05 -22.17
C ILE A 13 -44.22 31.30 -21.32
N ALA A 14 -44.05 31.12 -20.02
CA ALA A 14 -43.48 32.15 -19.15
C ALA A 14 -43.07 31.52 -17.82
N ALA A 15 -41.83 31.83 -17.40
CA ALA A 15 -41.25 31.58 -16.08
C ALA A 15 -40.61 30.21 -15.81
N PHE A 16 -39.53 29.90 -16.53
CA PHE A 16 -38.40 29.13 -15.97
C PHE A 16 -37.05 29.68 -16.46
N LEU A 17 -36.90 31.00 -16.45
CA LEU A 17 -35.58 31.65 -16.50
C LEU A 17 -35.30 32.27 -15.13
N SER A 18 -34.07 32.05 -14.65
CA SER A 18 -33.44 32.66 -13.48
C SER A 18 -33.67 31.98 -12.13
N ALA A 19 -33.20 30.74 -12.03
CA ALA A 19 -32.45 30.32 -10.86
C ALA A 19 -31.09 29.78 -11.34
N ASP A 20 -30.26 30.69 -11.88
CA ASP A 20 -28.85 30.43 -12.09
C ASP A 20 -28.18 30.44 -10.69
N ALA A 21 -28.46 29.38 -9.94
CA ALA A 21 -27.68 29.04 -8.77
C ALA A 21 -26.37 28.46 -9.29
N THR A 22 -25.52 29.32 -9.84
CA THR A 22 -24.07 29.15 -9.75
C THR A 22 -23.75 29.09 -8.27
N ARG A 23 -23.90 27.90 -7.68
CA ARG A 23 -23.11 27.49 -6.53
C ARG A 23 -21.69 27.54 -7.03
N SER A 24 -21.08 28.71 -6.84
CA SER A 24 -19.64 28.81 -6.74
C SER A 24 -19.27 27.76 -5.69
N PHE A 25 -18.75 26.63 -6.16
CA PHE A 25 -17.86 25.85 -5.34
C PHE A 25 -16.71 26.80 -5.07
N ALA A 26 -16.83 27.57 -3.98
CA ALA A 26 -15.69 28.17 -3.35
C ALA A 26 -14.72 27.00 -3.22
N ALA A 27 -13.67 27.02 -4.04
CA ALA A 27 -12.56 26.11 -3.94
C ALA A 27 -12.05 26.35 -2.53
N ASN A 28 -12.54 25.53 -1.60
CA ASN A 28 -12.02 25.48 -0.27
C ASN A 28 -10.58 25.11 -0.53
N THR A 29 -9.67 26.05 -0.34
CA THR A 29 -8.23 25.85 -0.36
C THR A 29 -7.88 24.99 0.85
N LYS A 30 -8.53 23.82 0.97
CA LYS A 30 -8.09 22.75 1.83
C LYS A 30 -6.72 22.42 1.30
N SER A 31 -5.72 22.74 2.10
CA SER A 31 -4.36 22.28 1.90
C SER A 31 -4.43 20.81 1.53
N GLN A 32 -3.79 20.44 0.42
CA GLN A 32 -3.67 19.05 0.00
C GLN A 32 -3.14 18.23 1.19
N PRO A 33 -3.84 17.17 1.62
CA PRO A 33 -3.39 16.40 2.77
C PRO A 33 -2.11 15.65 2.41
N ASN A 34 -1.19 15.52 3.36
CA ASN A 34 -0.08 14.59 3.24
C ASN A 34 -0.60 13.14 3.27
N VAL A 35 0.07 12.25 2.56
CA VAL A 35 -0.26 10.83 2.52
C VAL A 35 0.92 10.02 3.06
N LEU A 36 0.65 9.18 4.05
CA LEU A 36 1.61 8.19 4.56
C LEU A 36 1.15 6.80 4.15
N PHE A 37 1.86 6.18 3.21
CA PHE A 37 1.61 4.81 2.78
C PHE A 37 2.52 3.84 3.54
N ILE A 38 1.92 2.96 4.35
CA ILE A 38 2.64 1.96 5.15
C ILE A 38 2.45 0.58 4.51
N ALA A 39 3.53 -0.02 4.03
CA ALA A 39 3.53 -1.37 3.47
C ALA A 39 4.29 -2.34 4.37
N ILE A 40 3.62 -3.39 4.84
CA ILE A 40 4.21 -4.43 5.70
C ILE A 40 4.37 -5.71 4.88
N ASP A 41 5.58 -6.27 4.84
CA ASP A 41 5.89 -7.47 4.07
C ASP A 41 5.38 -8.72 4.78
N ASP A 42 4.63 -9.56 4.05
CA ASP A 42 4.11 -10.86 4.49
C ASP A 42 3.19 -10.86 5.73
N LEU A 43 2.63 -9.70 6.10
CA LEU A 43 1.69 -9.58 7.22
C LEU A 43 0.29 -10.14 6.86
N ARG A 44 -0.14 -11.14 7.62
CA ARG A 44 -1.53 -11.64 7.64
C ARG A 44 -2.36 -10.80 8.64
N PRO A 45 -3.71 -10.77 8.53
CA PRO A 45 -4.58 -10.03 9.45
C PRO A 45 -4.69 -10.72 10.83
N GLU A 46 -3.54 -10.97 11.46
CA GLU A 46 -3.38 -11.65 12.74
C GLU A 46 -3.29 -10.61 13.89
N LEU A 47 -4.02 -9.49 13.78
CA LEU A 47 -3.90 -8.33 14.67
C LEU A 47 -5.17 -8.14 15.51
N GLY A 48 -5.04 -7.43 16.64
CA GLY A 48 -6.16 -7.13 17.54
C GLY A 48 -7.34 -6.45 16.85
N CYS A 49 -7.06 -5.49 15.96
CA CYS A 49 -8.10 -4.81 15.17
C CYS A 49 -8.85 -5.70 14.17
N TYR A 50 -8.37 -6.92 13.92
CA TYR A 50 -9.06 -7.96 13.13
C TYR A 50 -9.72 -9.05 14.01
N GLY A 51 -9.73 -8.87 15.34
CA GLY A 51 -10.35 -9.80 16.30
C GLY A 51 -9.41 -10.88 16.84
N GLU A 52 -8.12 -10.84 16.49
CA GLU A 52 -7.15 -11.83 16.93
C GLU A 52 -6.56 -11.50 18.30
N THR A 53 -6.36 -12.53 19.13
CA THR A 53 -5.96 -12.36 20.55
C THR A 53 -4.54 -12.82 20.86
N ALA A 54 -3.91 -13.55 19.94
CA ALA A 54 -2.58 -14.12 20.16
C ALA A 54 -1.46 -13.08 20.00
N ILE A 55 -1.64 -12.07 19.15
CA ILE A 55 -0.63 -11.06 18.83
C ILE A 55 -0.94 -9.76 19.57
N HIS A 56 0.10 -9.17 20.17
CA HIS A 56 0.00 -7.86 20.82
C HIS A 56 0.37 -6.74 19.83
N SER A 57 -0.63 -5.96 19.37
CA SER A 57 -0.47 -4.95 18.30
C SER A 57 -0.98 -3.53 18.65
N PRO A 58 -0.70 -2.98 19.84
CA PRO A 58 -1.40 -1.81 20.38
C PRO A 58 -1.32 -0.55 19.50
N ASN A 59 -0.20 -0.34 18.79
CA ASN A 59 -0.02 0.82 17.91
C ASN A 59 -0.86 0.71 16.63
N ILE A 60 -0.97 -0.49 16.04
CA ILE A 60 -1.80 -0.71 14.85
C ILE A 60 -3.28 -0.68 15.24
N ASP A 61 -3.62 -1.24 16.40
CA ASP A 61 -5.00 -1.23 16.92
C ASP A 61 -5.49 0.19 17.20
N LYS A 62 -4.60 1.06 17.73
CA LYS A 62 -4.88 2.49 17.92
C LYS A 62 -5.05 3.23 16.59
N LEU A 63 -4.24 2.91 15.57
CA LEU A 63 -4.43 3.49 14.24
C LEU A 63 -5.80 3.10 13.68
N ALA A 64 -6.16 1.81 13.78
CA ALA A 64 -7.44 1.27 13.35
C ALA A 64 -8.62 1.93 14.07
N SER A 65 -8.52 2.25 15.37
CA SER A 65 -9.60 2.89 16.13
C SER A 65 -9.90 4.34 15.70
N THR A 66 -9.01 4.96 14.93
CA THR A 66 -9.16 6.33 14.41
C THR A 66 -9.41 6.38 12.90
N GLY A 67 -9.47 5.21 12.25
CA GLY A 67 -9.59 5.08 10.80
C GLY A 67 -10.71 4.15 10.38
N VAL A 68 -10.58 3.63 9.15
CA VAL A 68 -11.50 2.64 8.58
C VAL A 68 -10.72 1.34 8.38
N VAL A 69 -11.22 0.25 8.94
CA VAL A 69 -10.67 -1.10 8.75
C VAL A 69 -11.46 -1.80 7.64
N PHE A 70 -10.74 -2.36 6.66
CA PHE A 70 -11.33 -3.20 5.62
C PHE A 70 -11.15 -4.67 6.00
N GLU A 71 -12.25 -5.36 6.29
CA GLU A 71 -12.27 -6.79 6.63
C GLU A 71 -12.13 -7.70 5.39
N ARG A 72 -12.32 -7.14 4.19
CA ARG A 72 -12.32 -7.86 2.91
C ARG A 72 -11.40 -7.21 1.89
N ALA A 73 -10.12 -7.11 2.24
CA ALA A 73 -9.06 -6.62 1.36
C ALA A 73 -8.18 -7.78 0.87
N TYR A 74 -7.99 -7.91 -0.44
CA TYR A 74 -7.23 -9.00 -1.06
C TYR A 74 -6.16 -8.45 -2.02
N CYS A 75 -4.97 -9.04 -2.00
CA CYS A 75 -3.96 -8.80 -3.02
C CYS A 75 -4.31 -9.55 -4.32
N GLN A 76 -3.80 -9.09 -5.46
CA GLN A 76 -4.08 -9.72 -6.76
C GLN A 76 -3.28 -11.01 -6.98
N LEU A 77 -2.11 -11.13 -6.35
CA LEU A 77 -1.29 -12.34 -6.36
C LEU A 77 -0.47 -12.39 -5.06
N ALA A 78 -0.49 -13.50 -4.34
CA ALA A 78 0.15 -13.67 -3.04
C ALA A 78 1.68 -13.87 -3.12
N VAL A 79 2.36 -12.99 -3.87
CA VAL A 79 3.81 -12.97 -4.09
C VAL A 79 4.27 -11.50 -4.11
N CYS A 80 5.39 -11.18 -3.46
CA CYS A 80 5.79 -9.80 -3.19
C CYS A 80 5.80 -8.89 -4.43
N ASN A 81 6.55 -9.27 -5.47
CA ASN A 81 6.72 -8.45 -6.67
C ASN A 81 5.42 -8.18 -7.45
N PRO A 82 4.65 -9.19 -7.88
CA PRO A 82 3.42 -8.95 -8.62
C PRO A 82 2.36 -8.20 -7.79
N SER A 83 2.27 -8.44 -6.48
CA SER A 83 1.38 -7.69 -5.58
C SER A 83 1.76 -6.20 -5.51
N ARG A 84 3.06 -5.91 -5.30
CA ARG A 84 3.58 -4.55 -5.17
C ARG A 84 3.47 -3.77 -6.47
N VAL A 85 3.81 -4.37 -7.60
CA VAL A 85 3.62 -3.76 -8.92
C VAL A 85 2.14 -3.48 -9.18
N SER A 86 1.26 -4.41 -8.82
CA SER A 86 -0.20 -4.25 -9.01
C SER A 86 -0.73 -3.02 -8.27
N ILE A 87 -0.43 -2.88 -6.97
CA ILE A 87 -0.90 -1.71 -6.19
C ILE A 87 -0.23 -0.41 -6.64
N MET A 88 1.05 -0.43 -7.01
CA MET A 88 1.78 0.78 -7.41
C MET A 88 1.44 1.25 -8.82
N THR A 89 0.86 0.41 -9.68
CA THR A 89 0.48 0.80 -11.06
C THR A 89 -1.03 0.86 -11.26
N GLY A 90 -1.82 0.29 -10.33
CA GLY A 90 -3.26 0.10 -10.49
C GLY A 90 -3.63 -0.98 -11.52
N LEU A 91 -2.66 -1.76 -12.00
CA LEU A 91 -2.83 -2.78 -13.04
C LEU A 91 -2.80 -4.19 -12.46
N ARG A 92 -3.62 -5.10 -12.98
CA ARG A 92 -3.61 -6.52 -12.56
C ARG A 92 -2.32 -7.22 -13.04
N PRO A 93 -1.85 -8.29 -12.36
CA PRO A 93 -0.71 -9.10 -12.80
C PRO A 93 -0.77 -9.53 -14.28
N ASP A 94 -1.97 -9.84 -14.79
CA ASP A 94 -2.16 -10.22 -16.19
C ASP A 94 -1.99 -9.07 -17.18
N SER A 95 -2.14 -7.83 -16.72
CA SER A 95 -1.83 -6.61 -17.49
C SER A 95 -0.36 -6.25 -17.38
N THR A 96 0.23 -6.38 -16.20
CA THR A 96 1.65 -6.05 -15.95
C THR A 96 2.61 -7.12 -16.49
N LYS A 97 2.13 -8.36 -16.68
CA LYS A 97 2.93 -9.54 -17.05
C LYS A 97 4.05 -9.85 -16.05
N VAL A 98 3.88 -9.40 -14.81
CA VAL A 98 4.75 -9.72 -13.69
C VAL A 98 4.04 -10.78 -12.86
N TRP A 99 4.60 -11.99 -12.78
CA TRP A 99 4.03 -13.11 -12.00
C TRP A 99 5.04 -13.73 -11.02
N ASP A 100 6.29 -13.32 -11.09
CA ASP A 100 7.38 -13.85 -10.27
C ASP A 100 8.16 -12.73 -9.57
N LEU A 101 9.17 -13.12 -8.80
CA LEU A 101 10.07 -12.20 -8.10
C LEU A 101 11.20 -11.64 -9.00
N ALA A 102 11.37 -12.18 -10.21
CA ALA A 102 12.51 -11.94 -11.08
C ALA A 102 12.25 -10.82 -12.11
N THR A 103 10.99 -10.67 -12.52
CA THR A 103 10.58 -9.80 -13.62
C THR A 103 10.53 -8.35 -13.17
N ARG A 104 11.34 -7.49 -13.80
CA ARG A 104 11.27 -6.04 -13.61
C ARG A 104 10.10 -5.49 -14.41
N PHE A 105 9.15 -4.83 -13.76
CA PHE A 105 7.94 -4.36 -14.42
C PHE A 105 8.21 -3.35 -15.54
N ARG A 106 9.24 -2.50 -15.42
CA ARG A 106 9.63 -1.57 -16.50
C ARG A 106 10.09 -2.27 -17.79
N HIS A 107 10.42 -3.57 -17.75
CA HIS A 107 10.71 -4.32 -18.98
C HIS A 107 9.43 -4.79 -19.70
N THR A 108 8.31 -4.94 -18.98
CA THR A 108 7.04 -5.43 -19.55
C THR A 108 6.06 -4.30 -19.82
N ILE A 109 6.09 -3.25 -19.01
CA ILE A 109 5.23 -2.06 -19.08
C ILE A 109 6.07 -0.79 -18.85
N PRO A 110 6.97 -0.43 -19.78
CA PRO A 110 7.93 0.67 -19.58
C PRO A 110 7.27 2.02 -19.26
N ASP A 111 6.14 2.32 -19.89
CA ASP A 111 5.46 3.61 -19.80
C ASP A 111 4.38 3.67 -18.70
N ALA A 112 4.34 2.69 -17.79
CA ALA A 112 3.34 2.66 -16.73
C ALA A 112 3.51 3.86 -15.79
N VAL A 113 2.44 4.64 -15.60
CA VAL A 113 2.40 5.68 -14.57
C VAL A 113 2.15 5.00 -13.22
N THR A 114 3.06 5.21 -12.28
CA THR A 114 2.91 4.67 -10.93
C THR A 114 2.12 5.62 -10.03
N LEU A 115 1.61 5.11 -8.91
CA LEU A 115 0.91 5.87 -7.88
C LEU A 115 1.71 7.10 -7.44
N PRO A 116 2.99 7.01 -7.04
CA PRO A 116 3.76 8.20 -6.68
C PRO A 116 4.03 9.12 -7.88
N GLN A 117 4.23 8.61 -9.11
CA GLN A 117 4.31 9.48 -10.31
C GLN A 117 3.03 10.30 -10.52
N GLN A 118 1.87 9.67 -10.26
CA GLN A 118 0.59 10.35 -10.33
C GLN A 118 0.49 11.44 -9.26
N PHE A 119 0.95 11.21 -8.04
CA PHE A 119 1.00 12.23 -6.99
C PHE A 119 1.94 13.39 -7.34
N MET A 120 3.15 13.10 -7.83
CA MET A 120 4.11 14.13 -8.28
C MET A 120 3.52 15.03 -9.37
N LYS A 121 2.73 14.48 -10.30
CA LYS A 121 2.02 15.25 -11.33
C LYS A 121 1.08 16.32 -10.74
N TYR A 122 0.58 16.13 -9.52
CA TYR A 122 -0.30 17.06 -8.83
C TYR A 122 0.38 17.87 -7.72
N GLY A 123 1.72 17.95 -7.74
CA GLY A 123 2.50 18.84 -6.88
C GLY A 123 2.93 18.23 -5.54
N TYR A 124 2.77 16.92 -5.35
CA TYR A 124 3.29 16.23 -4.17
C TYR A 124 4.79 15.96 -4.29
N HIS A 125 5.47 16.00 -3.14
CA HIS A 125 6.85 15.53 -3.00
C HIS A 125 6.82 14.10 -2.48
N GLU A 126 7.29 13.15 -3.28
CA GLU A 126 7.16 11.71 -3.04
C GLU A 126 8.50 11.10 -2.63
N VAL A 127 8.53 10.46 -1.45
CA VAL A 127 9.73 9.83 -0.89
C VAL A 127 9.39 8.40 -0.47
N SER A 128 10.33 7.48 -0.71
CA SER A 128 10.19 6.07 -0.37
C SER A 128 11.29 5.60 0.58
N PHE A 129 10.88 4.90 1.64
CA PHE A 129 11.77 4.26 2.61
C PHE A 129 11.47 2.77 2.72
N GLY A 130 12.51 1.93 2.72
CA GLY A 130 12.39 0.48 2.87
C GLY A 130 11.78 -0.24 1.66
N LYS A 131 11.08 -1.37 1.88
CA LYS A 131 10.58 -2.21 0.78
C LYS A 131 9.20 -1.72 0.31
N ILE A 132 9.14 -0.83 -0.69
CA ILE A 132 7.89 -0.44 -1.38
C ILE A 132 7.73 -1.19 -2.70
N PHE A 133 8.63 -0.99 -3.66
CA PHE A 133 8.81 -1.91 -4.79
C PHE A 133 9.56 -3.18 -4.36
N HIS A 134 9.58 -4.20 -5.21
CA HIS A 134 10.30 -5.43 -4.91
C HIS A 134 11.81 -5.29 -5.13
N ASN A 135 12.56 -5.73 -4.14
CA ASN A 135 14.01 -5.76 -4.19
C ASN A 135 14.52 -6.74 -5.24
N PRO A 136 15.70 -6.49 -5.84
CA PRO A 136 16.64 -5.42 -5.54
C PRO A 136 16.49 -4.18 -6.44
N TRP A 137 15.35 -3.97 -7.11
CA TRP A 137 15.22 -2.92 -8.13
C TRP A 137 14.45 -1.72 -7.62
N PRO A 138 15.14 -0.65 -7.20
CA PRO A 138 14.46 0.62 -7.00
C PRO A 138 13.95 1.14 -8.35
N ASP A 139 12.72 1.65 -8.38
CA ASP A 139 12.19 2.42 -9.50
C ASP A 139 12.37 3.91 -9.18
N ASN A 140 13.59 4.43 -9.33
CA ASN A 140 13.92 5.81 -8.91
C ASN A 140 13.08 6.88 -9.63
N GLU A 141 12.63 6.60 -10.86
CA GLU A 141 11.73 7.47 -11.61
C GLU A 141 10.32 7.60 -10.99
N SER A 142 9.99 6.74 -10.03
CA SER A 142 8.74 6.84 -9.28
C SER A 142 8.77 7.85 -8.15
N TRP A 143 9.92 8.43 -7.81
CA TRP A 143 10.10 9.20 -6.58
C TRP A 143 10.74 10.56 -6.85
N SER A 144 10.43 11.55 -6.01
CA SER A 144 11.07 12.87 -6.06
C SER A 144 12.52 12.82 -5.58
N GLU A 145 12.86 11.81 -4.78
CA GLU A 145 14.21 11.53 -4.30
C GLU A 145 14.59 10.06 -4.58
N PRO A 146 15.86 9.76 -4.89
CA PRO A 146 16.30 8.38 -5.08
C PRO A 146 15.94 7.51 -3.88
N HIS A 147 15.46 6.30 -4.15
CA HIS A 147 15.09 5.37 -3.10
C HIS A 147 16.29 5.07 -2.19
N ALA A 148 16.13 5.30 -0.89
CA ALA A 148 17.16 5.10 0.11
C ALA A 148 16.80 3.97 1.07
N TRP A 149 17.79 3.13 1.36
CA TRP A 149 17.73 2.20 2.49
C TRP A 149 18.23 2.90 3.75
N PRO A 150 17.68 2.59 4.94
CA PRO A 150 18.24 3.09 6.17
C PRO A 150 19.70 2.61 6.28
N LYS A 151 20.62 3.55 6.49
CA LYS A 151 22.01 3.20 6.77
C LYS A 151 22.02 2.51 8.13
N LYS A 152 22.63 1.33 8.21
CA LYS A 152 22.78 0.51 9.44
C LYS A 152 21.51 -0.11 10.05
N SER A 153 20.34 -0.08 9.40
CA SER A 153 19.20 -0.88 9.90
C SER A 153 19.50 -2.38 9.75
N SER A 154 19.78 -3.04 10.85
CA SER A 154 19.81 -4.50 10.88
C SER A 154 18.37 -5.00 10.89
N LEU A 155 18.01 -5.89 9.97
CA LEU A 155 16.71 -6.59 10.00
C LEU A 155 16.49 -7.38 11.30
N TRP A 156 17.59 -7.71 12.00
CA TRP A 156 17.60 -8.56 13.17
C TRP A 156 18.28 -7.85 14.34
N SER A 157 17.67 -7.88 15.53
CA SER A 157 18.39 -7.53 16.76
C SER A 157 19.56 -8.48 17.00
N ASP A 158 20.52 -8.11 17.85
CA ASP A 158 21.65 -8.98 18.18
C ASP A 158 21.21 -10.30 18.83
N ALA A 159 20.14 -10.26 19.63
CA ALA A 159 19.52 -11.46 20.19
C ALA A 159 18.95 -12.37 19.08
N ALA A 160 18.28 -11.79 18.07
CA ALA A 160 17.77 -12.53 16.92
C ALA A 160 18.93 -13.14 16.09
N LYS A 161 20.00 -12.39 15.82
CA LYS A 161 21.20 -12.91 15.14
C LYS A 161 21.80 -14.12 15.86
N LYS A 162 21.95 -14.05 17.19
CA LYS A 162 22.47 -15.17 18.01
C LYS A 162 21.54 -16.39 17.96
N ARG A 163 20.22 -16.21 18.01
CA ARG A 163 19.25 -17.30 17.82
C ARG A 163 19.37 -17.94 16.44
N HIS A 164 19.45 -17.13 15.38
CA HIS A 164 19.60 -17.62 14.01
C HIS A 164 20.85 -18.45 13.82
N ALA A 165 21.96 -18.05 14.44
CA ALA A 165 23.20 -18.83 14.42
C ALA A 165 22.98 -20.22 15.01
N ARG A 166 22.33 -20.33 16.19
CA ARG A 166 22.04 -21.62 16.84
C ARG A 166 21.10 -22.50 16.00
N VAL A 167 20.05 -21.93 15.42
CA VAL A 167 19.12 -22.68 14.55
C VAL A 167 19.86 -23.20 13.31
N ARG A 168 20.71 -22.38 12.68
CA ARG A 168 21.52 -22.81 11.52
C ARG A 168 22.50 -23.92 11.87
N GLU A 169 23.14 -23.83 13.04
CA GLU A 169 24.04 -24.87 13.54
C GLU A 169 23.30 -26.18 13.75
N LYS A 170 22.13 -26.15 14.40
CA LYS A 170 21.27 -27.33 14.54
C LYS A 170 20.86 -27.91 13.18
N MET A 171 20.42 -27.07 12.24
CA MET A 171 20.07 -27.53 10.89
C MET A 171 21.24 -28.25 10.19
N ARG A 172 22.48 -27.77 10.36
CA ARG A 172 23.66 -28.44 9.83
C ARG A 172 23.90 -29.79 10.52
N ALA A 173 23.79 -29.83 11.84
CA ALA A 173 23.92 -31.08 12.61
C ALA A 173 22.86 -32.11 12.20
N ASP A 174 21.65 -31.67 11.87
CA ASP A 174 20.54 -32.50 11.36
C ASP A 174 20.71 -32.91 9.87
N GLY A 175 21.87 -32.61 9.25
CA GLY A 175 22.19 -33.02 7.88
C GLY A 175 21.49 -32.21 6.79
N ARG A 176 20.96 -31.02 7.10
CA ARG A 176 20.32 -30.14 6.10
C ARG A 176 21.37 -29.54 5.18
N SER A 177 21.04 -29.39 3.90
CA SER A 177 21.94 -28.76 2.92
C SER A 177 22.20 -27.29 3.24
N GLU A 178 23.37 -26.77 2.85
CA GLU A 178 23.69 -25.34 3.02
C GLU A 178 22.66 -24.41 2.34
N SER A 179 22.05 -24.87 1.24
CA SER A 179 20.97 -24.12 0.58
C SER A 179 19.76 -23.93 1.51
N GLN A 180 19.39 -24.96 2.28
CA GLN A 180 18.28 -24.92 3.24
C GLN A 180 18.65 -24.07 4.44
N VAL A 181 19.88 -24.20 4.94
CA VAL A 181 20.41 -23.40 6.07
C VAL A 181 20.44 -21.91 5.72
N LYS A 182 20.86 -21.55 4.51
CA LYS A 182 20.87 -20.17 4.01
C LYS A 182 19.47 -19.60 3.79
N ARG A 183 18.50 -20.45 3.43
CA ARG A 183 17.09 -20.07 3.25
C ARG A 183 16.31 -19.95 4.57
N MET A 184 16.87 -20.44 5.69
CA MET A 184 16.24 -20.32 7.00
C MET A 184 15.86 -18.85 7.29
N ARG A 185 14.61 -18.66 7.71
CA ARG A 185 14.06 -17.45 8.31
C ARG A 185 13.75 -17.79 9.77
N ALA A 186 13.83 -16.79 10.63
CA ALA A 186 13.53 -16.93 12.05
C ALA A 186 12.16 -17.56 12.31
N GLU A 187 11.90 -17.89 13.57
CA GLU A 187 10.53 -18.14 14.01
C GLU A 187 9.67 -16.87 13.84
N ALA A 188 8.46 -17.03 13.32
CA ALA A 188 7.54 -15.94 12.98
C ALA A 188 7.01 -15.13 14.19
N THR A 189 7.40 -15.49 15.41
CA THR A 189 6.99 -14.86 16.68
C THR A 189 8.01 -13.83 17.20
N GLU A 190 8.98 -13.46 16.38
CA GLU A 190 10.08 -12.57 16.77
C GLU A 190 9.71 -11.10 16.90
N ILE A 191 8.77 -10.77 17.78
CA ILE A 191 8.71 -9.42 18.32
C ILE A 191 9.83 -9.30 19.34
N VAL A 192 10.88 -8.55 18.99
CA VAL A 192 11.76 -7.97 19.99
C VAL A 192 11.14 -6.64 20.32
N ASP A 193 10.53 -6.54 21.50
CA ASP A 193 10.15 -5.26 22.06
C ASP A 193 11.44 -4.48 22.30
N THR A 194 11.75 -3.63 21.33
CA THR A 194 13.01 -2.90 21.23
C THR A 194 12.64 -1.44 21.39
N PRO A 195 13.28 -0.69 22.31
CA PRO A 195 12.99 0.72 22.46
C PRO A 195 13.14 1.47 21.12
N ASP A 196 12.25 2.42 20.83
CA ASP A 196 12.22 3.16 19.55
C ASP A 196 13.58 3.79 19.17
N HIS A 197 14.40 4.14 20.17
CA HIS A 197 15.72 4.73 19.99
C HIS A 197 16.83 3.74 19.59
N GLU A 198 16.59 2.42 19.65
CA GLU A 198 17.62 1.42 19.32
C GLU A 198 17.83 1.26 17.80
N HIS A 199 16.90 1.79 16.99
CA HIS A 199 16.94 1.68 15.53
C HIS A 199 17.01 3.02 14.81
N ILE A 200 17.07 4.12 15.56
CA ILE A 200 17.20 5.48 15.05
C ILE A 200 18.55 6.01 15.54
N GLU A 201 19.57 5.99 14.67
CA GLU A 201 20.78 6.81 14.85
C GLU A 201 20.55 8.23 14.30
#